data_AF-A0A645H633-F1
#
_entry.id   AF-A0A645H633-F1
#
_cell.length_a   1.000
_cell.length_b   1.000
_cell.length_c   1.000
_cell.angle_alpha   90.00
_cell.angle_beta   90.00
_cell.angle_gamma   90.00
#
_symmetry.space_group_name_H-M   'P 1'
#
loop_
_entity.id
_entity.type
_entity.pdbx_description
1 polymer ?
#
loop_
_entity_poly.entity_id
_entity_poly.type
_entity_poly.pdbx_seq_one_letter_code
_entity_poly.pdbx_strand_id
1 'polypeptide(L)' 'MPLRGLLDLEKEVARVEKEIAQAQQELKRFEGKLNNPGFLAKAPEQVVAKEREKLEGTKSRISALEVRLQELHEA' A
#
# COMPACT_ATOMS: atom_id res chain seq x y z
N MET A 1 -19.12 -1.47 29.16
CA MET A 1 -18.84 -2.79 28.54
C MET A 1 -17.39 -2.79 28.05
N PRO A 2 -16.41 -3.26 28.85
CA PRO A 2 -15.00 -2.92 28.65
C PRO A 2 -14.30 -3.71 27.53
N LEU A 3 -14.87 -4.84 27.07
CA LEU A 3 -14.20 -5.78 26.16
C LEU A 3 -14.67 -5.69 24.70
N ARG A 4 -15.81 -5.06 24.43
CA ARG A 4 -16.39 -4.99 23.08
C ARG A 4 -15.59 -4.05 22.16
N GLY A 5 -15.08 -2.94 22.69
CA GLY A 5 -14.24 -2.01 21.93
C GLY A 5 -12.83 -2.54 21.65
N LEU A 6 -12.24 -3.31 22.57
CA LEU A 6 -10.87 -3.84 22.43
C LEU A 6 -10.77 -4.88 21.31
N LEU A 7 -11.72 -5.83 21.26
CA LEU A 7 -11.80 -6.83 20.19
C LEU A 7 -12.05 -6.23 18.81
N ASP A 8 -12.76 -5.09 18.73
CA ASP A 8 -13.00 -4.40 17.47
C ASP A 8 -11.76 -3.64 17.00
N LEU A 9 -10.97 -3.08 17.92
CA LEU A 9 -9.67 -2.47 17.61
C LEU A 9 -8.65 -3.49 17.09
N GLU A 10 -8.51 -4.65 17.73
CA GLU A 10 -7.60 -5.71 17.26
C GLU A 10 -7.95 -6.20 15.84
N LYS A 11 -9.25 -6.34 15.54
CA LYS A 11 -9.71 -6.70 14.20
C LYS A 11 -9.43 -5.60 13.17
N GLU A 12 -9.60 -4.35 13.57
CA GLU A 12 -9.33 -3.20 12.71
C GLU A 12 -7.83 -3.08 12.40
N VAL A 13 -6.97 -3.23 13.41
CA VAL A 13 -5.51 -3.33 13.25
C VAL A 13 -5.15 -4.43 12.26
N ALA A 14 -5.64 -5.65 12.47
CA ALA A 14 -5.37 -6.77 11.57
C ALA A 14 -5.87 -6.54 10.14
N ARG A 15 -6.98 -5.81 9.95
CA ARG A 15 -7.48 -5.40 8.63
C ARG A 15 -6.51 -4.43 7.97
N VAL A 16 -6.11 -3.37 8.67
CA VAL A 16 -5.22 -2.33 8.14
C VAL A 16 -3.85 -2.92 7.81
N GLU A 17 -3.27 -3.76 8.66
CA GLU A 17 -2.01 -4.46 8.37
C GLU A 17 -2.09 -5.32 7.11
N LYS A 18 -3.21 -6.04 6.93
CA LYS A 18 -3.43 -6.84 5.72
C LYS A 18 -3.55 -5.95 4.47
N GLU A 19 -4.21 -4.80 4.56
CA GLU A 19 -4.28 -3.84 3.46
C GLU A 19 -2.92 -3.25 3.12
N ILE A 20 -2.09 -2.92 4.11
CA ILE A 20 -0.71 -2.48 3.92
C ILE A 20 0.08 -3.56 3.20
N ALA A 21 0.01 -4.81 3.66
CA ALA A 21 0.73 -5.92 3.05
C ALA A 21 0.33 -6.14 1.57
N GLN A 22 -0.96 -6.01 1.25
CA GLN A 22 -1.45 -6.08 -0.13
C GLN A 22 -0.93 -4.91 -0.98
N ALA A 23 -1.01 -3.68 -0.48
CA ALA A 23 -0.52 -2.50 -1.18
C ALA A 23 1.01 -2.56 -1.38
N GLN A 24 1.77 -3.06 -0.41
CA GLN A 24 3.22 -3.27 -0.55
C GLN A 24 3.56 -4.32 -1.64
N GLN A 25 2.74 -5.36 -1.80
CA GLN A 25 2.93 -6.31 -2.91
C GLN A 25 2.67 -5.66 -4.27
N GLU A 26 1.65 -4.80 -4.36
CA GLU A 26 1.37 -4.00 -5.57
C GLU A 26 2.53 -3.05 -5.88
N LEU A 27 3.03 -2.34 -4.86
CA LEU A 27 4.17 -1.44 -4.98
C LEU A 27 5.38 -2.15 -5.57
N LYS A 28 5.75 -3.31 -5.01
CA LYS A 28 6.87 -4.13 -5.49
C LYS A 28 6.69 -4.55 -6.95
N ARG A 29 5.46 -4.81 -7.40
CA ARG A 29 5.18 -5.14 -8.80
C ARG A 29 5.42 -3.95 -9.72
N PHE A 30 4.99 -2.75 -9.32
CA PHE A 30 5.23 -1.54 -10.11
C PHE A 30 6.71 -1.18 -10.14
N GLU A 31 7.40 -1.23 -8.99
CA GLU A 31 8.85 -1.03 -8.89
C GLU A 31 9.61 -2.03 -9.75
N GLY A 32 9.24 -3.31 -9.72
CA GLY A 32 9.86 -4.34 -10.54
C GLY A 32 9.74 -4.07 -12.04
N LYS A 33 8.60 -3.57 -12.51
CA LYS A 33 8.42 -3.15 -13.91
C LYS A 33 9.26 -1.91 -14.23
N LEU A 34 9.20 -0.90 -13.38
CA LEU A 34 9.87 0.39 -13.61
C LEU A 34 11.38 0.35 -13.41
N ASN A 35 11.90 -0.65 -12.71
CA ASN A 35 13.34 -0.93 -12.59
C ASN A 35 13.86 -1.88 -13.68
N ASN A 36 12.98 -2.45 -14.51
CA ASN A 36 13.38 -3.35 -15.59
C ASN A 36 13.71 -2.54 -16.87
N PRO A 37 14.99 -2.46 -17.29
CA PRO A 37 15.38 -1.68 -18.47
C PRO A 37 14.73 -2.19 -19.75
N GLY A 38 14.47 -3.50 -19.84
CA GLY A 38 13.78 -4.10 -20.99
C GLY A 38 12.31 -3.70 -21.08
N PHE A 39 11.65 -3.48 -19.94
CA PHE A 39 10.31 -2.90 -19.92
C PHE A 39 10.35 -1.43 -20.31
N LEU A 40 11.24 -0.64 -19.71
CA LEU A 40 11.37 0.79 -20.02
C LEU A 40 11.71 1.06 -21.49
N ALA A 41 12.52 0.21 -22.12
CA ALA A 41 12.93 0.36 -23.52
C ALA A 41 11.83 -0.04 -24.52
N LYS A 42 10.89 -0.90 -24.12
CA LYS A 42 9.88 -1.49 -25.03
C LYS A 42 8.47 -0.99 -24.78
N ALA A 43 8.16 -0.56 -23.55
CA ALA A 43 6.84 -0.10 -23.18
C ALA A 43 6.59 1.31 -23.75
N PRO A 44 5.40 1.60 -24.28
CA PRO A 44 5.03 2.95 -24.67
C PRO A 44 5.13 3.92 -23.47
N GLU A 45 5.51 5.17 -23.73
CA GLU A 45 5.66 6.19 -22.70
C GLU A 45 4.40 6.35 -21.84
N GLN A 46 3.22 6.31 -22.47
CA GLN A 46 1.94 6.37 -21.75
C GLN A 46 1.76 5.21 -20.75
N VAL A 47 2.27 4.02 -21.06
CA VAL A 47 2.23 2.87 -20.15
C VAL A 47 3.20 3.09 -19.00
N VAL A 48 4.42 3.54 -19.28
CA VAL A 48 5.41 3.85 -18.25
C VAL A 48 4.90 4.95 -17.31
N ALA A 49 4.31 6.02 -17.85
CA ALA A 49 3.71 7.10 -17.07
C ALA A 49 2.59 6.59 -16.16
N LYS A 50 1.67 5.77 -16.68
CA LYS A 50 0.60 5.16 -15.87
C LYS A 50 1.14 4.25 -14.76
N GLU A 51 2.18 3.46 -15.02
CA GLU A 51 2.77 2.62 -13.98
C GLU A 51 3.48 3.46 -12.91
N ARG A 52 4.10 4.60 -13.27
CA ARG A 52 4.67 5.56 -12.29
C ARG A 52 3.60 6.23 -11.44
N GLU A 53 2.50 6.65 -12.06
CA GLU A 53 1.35 7.22 -11.35
C GLU A 53 0.75 6.22 -10.35
N LYS A 54 0.55 4.96 -10.77
CA LYS A 54 0.11 3.89 -9.87
C LYS A 54 1.08 3.67 -8.72
N LEU A 55 2.39 3.65 -9.01
CA LEU A 55 3.42 3.49 -7.98
C LEU A 55 3.32 4.58 -6.91
N GLU A 56 3.21 5.85 -7.30
CA GLU A 56 3.08 6.96 -6.34
C GLU A 56 1.74 6.97 -5.60
N GLY A 57 0.65 6.61 -6.29
CA GLY A 57 -0.66 6.41 -5.65
C GLY A 57 -0.62 5.30 -4.60
N THR A 58 0.04 4.18 -4.90
CA THR A 58 0.20 3.06 -3.97
C THR A 58 1.08 3.45 -2.77
N LYS A 59 2.19 4.18 -2.97
CA LYS A 59 3.01 4.70 -1.85
C LYS A 59 2.20 5.61 -0.93
N SER A 60 1.45 6.53 -1.52
CA SER A 60 0.60 7.46 -0.77
C SER A 60 -0.46 6.71 0.05
N ARG A 61 -1.07 5.67 -0.54
CA ARG A 61 -2.02 4.79 0.17
C ARG A 61 -1.36 4.05 1.33
N ILE A 62 -0.17 3.48 1.13
CA ILE A 62 0.58 2.79 2.20
C ILE A 62 0.84 3.74 3.36
N SER A 63 1.36 4.94 3.07
CA SER A 63 1.65 5.94 4.10
C SER A 63 0.39 6.33 4.89
N ALA A 64 -0.75 6.54 4.22
CA ALA A 64 -2.01 6.85 4.90
C ALA A 64 -2.49 5.69 5.80
N LEU A 65 -2.34 4.44 5.35
CA LEU A 65 -2.69 3.25 6.13
C LEU A 65 -1.74 3.07 7.33
N GLU A 66 -0.45 3.35 7.18
CA GLU A 66 0.54 3.29 8.27
C GLU A 66 0.24 4.32 9.36
N VAL A 67 -0.12 5.56 8.96
CA VAL A 67 -0.59 6.58 9.92
C VAL A 67 -1.83 6.09 10.65
N ARG A 68 -2.82 5.54 9.93
CA ARG A 68 -4.03 5.00 10.54
C ARG A 68 -3.74 3.85 11.50
N LEU A 69 -2.82 2.96 11.15
CA LEU A 69 -2.39 1.85 12.00
C LEU A 69 -1.76 2.36 13.30
N GLN A 70 -0.93 3.41 13.20
CA GLN A 70 -0.35 4.05 14.37
C GLN A 70 -1.43 4.65 15.29
N GLU A 71 -2.40 5.39 14.74
CA GLU A 71 -3.53 5.93 15.51
C GLU A 71 -4.29 4.83 16.27
N LEU A 72 -4.47 3.66 15.65
CA LEU A 72 -5.17 2.52 16.26
C LEU A 72 -4.36 1.86 17.38
N HIS A 73 -3.02 1.87 17.29
CA HIS A 73 -2.16 1.35 18.35
C HIS A 73 -2.03 2.30 19.55
N GLU A 74 -2.24 3.60 19.33
CA GLU A 74 -2.21 4.62 20.38
C GLU A 74 -3.58 4.81 21.09
N ALA A 75 -4.65 4.21 20.56
CA ALA A 75 -6.02 4.28 21.07
C ALA A 75 -6.31 3.25 22.18
#